data_AF-A0A356R0G6-F1
#
_entry.id   AF-A0A356R0G6-F1
#
_cell.length_a   1.000
_cell.length_b   1.000
_cell.length_c   1.000
_cell.angle_alpha   90.00
_cell.angle_beta   90.00
_cell.angle_gamma   90.00
#
_symmetry.space_group_name_H-M   'P 1'
#
loop_
_entity.id
_entity.type
_entity.pdbx_description
1 polymer ?
#
loop_
_entity_poly.entity_id
_entity_poly.type
_entity_poly.pdbx_seq_one_letter_code
_entity_poly.pdbx_strand_id
1 'polypeptide(L)'
;MLDPVLCTPARAAVWFAFMGESQARGDYIGAVRIRELAIRQRVETLFTTLFQEAGDTKANLGHAAPLARAFDALIDSVWEQSMLEPDTIDLAAAKKTCLDYLQSVLP
;
A
#
# COMPACT_ATOMS: atom_id res chain seq x y z
N MET A 1 -4.22 -2.74 -10.59
CA MET A 1 -2.82 -3.00 -11.00
C MET A 1 -2.30 -1.69 -11.56
N LEU A 2 -1.15 -1.21 -11.10
CA LEU A 2 -0.57 0.05 -11.56
C LEU A 2 -0.22 -0.09 -13.05
N ASP A 3 -0.59 0.89 -13.85
CA ASP A 3 -0.32 0.91 -15.29
C ASP A 3 1.20 1.03 -15.51
N PRO A 4 1.86 0.13 -16.27
CA PRO A 4 3.30 0.17 -16.51
C PRO A 4 3.78 1.51 -17.09
N VAL A 5 2.93 2.23 -17.83
CA VAL A 5 3.24 3.56 -18.38
C VAL A 5 3.37 4.61 -17.28
N LEU A 6 2.80 4.37 -16.10
CA LEU A 6 2.91 5.23 -14.93
C LEU A 6 4.19 4.98 -14.11
N CYS A 7 4.78 3.78 -14.23
CA CYS A 7 5.93 3.32 -13.44
C CYS A 7 7.23 3.34 -14.27
N THR A 8 7.70 4.53 -14.65
CA THR A 8 8.96 4.68 -15.40
C THR A 8 10.09 5.22 -14.52
N PRO A 9 11.36 4.89 -14.79
CA PRO A 9 12.52 5.40 -14.03
C PRO A 9 12.59 6.94 -13.96
N ALA A 10 12.13 7.64 -15.01
CA ALA A 10 12.09 9.10 -15.01
C ALA A 10 11.05 9.64 -14.01
N ARG A 11 9.85 9.03 -13.94
CA ARG A 11 8.84 9.36 -12.92
C ARG A 11 9.31 8.94 -11.53
N ALA A 12 10.12 7.89 -11.46
CA ALA A 12 10.77 7.39 -10.26
C ALA A 12 11.73 8.42 -9.65
N ALA A 13 12.62 8.96 -10.47
CA ALA A 13 13.56 10.00 -10.06
C ALA A 13 12.83 11.26 -9.59
N VAL A 14 11.74 11.65 -10.27
CA VAL A 14 10.88 12.76 -9.82
C VAL A 14 10.24 12.44 -8.47
N TRP A 15 9.77 11.21 -8.23
CA TRP A 15 9.18 10.83 -6.95
C TRP A 15 10.22 10.76 -5.82
N PHE A 16 11.44 10.28 -6.07
CA PHE A 16 12.50 10.27 -5.06
C PHE A 16 13.03 11.67 -4.76
N ALA A 17 13.24 12.51 -5.78
CA ALA A 17 13.56 13.92 -5.59
C ALA A 17 12.42 14.63 -4.85
N PHE A 18 11.17 14.31 -5.17
CA PHE A 18 9.99 14.77 -4.44
C PHE A 18 10.02 14.34 -2.98
N MET A 19 10.25 13.07 -2.66
CA MET A 19 10.34 12.59 -1.26
C MET A 19 11.47 13.29 -0.50
N GLY A 20 12.62 13.51 -1.14
CA GLY A 20 13.76 14.25 -0.57
C GLY A 20 13.48 15.73 -0.31
N GLU A 21 12.68 16.38 -1.16
CA GLU A 21 12.27 17.78 -1.01
C GLU A 21 10.93 17.97 -0.29
N SER A 22 10.20 16.88 -0.02
CA SER A 22 8.80 16.92 0.39
C SER A 22 8.62 17.73 1.69
N GLN A 23 9.51 17.52 2.67
CA GLN A 23 9.51 18.25 3.94
C GLN A 23 9.65 19.78 3.77
N ALA A 24 10.16 20.25 2.63
CA ALA A 24 10.33 21.67 2.31
C ALA A 24 9.12 22.27 1.55
N ARG A 25 8.13 21.47 1.12
CA ARG A 25 6.96 21.91 0.33
C ARG A 25 5.63 21.47 0.97
N GLY A 26 5.28 22.12 2.07
CA GLY A 26 4.13 21.76 2.94
C GLY A 26 2.78 21.67 2.24
N ASP A 27 2.44 22.61 1.35
CA ASP A 27 1.13 22.65 0.69
C ASP A 27 0.90 21.45 -0.24
N TYR A 28 1.97 21.00 -0.91
CA TYR A 28 1.91 19.88 -1.85
C TYR A 28 1.95 18.52 -1.14
N ILE A 29 2.71 18.39 -0.03
CA ILE A 29 2.55 17.26 0.90
C ILE A 29 1.10 17.16 1.35
N GLY A 30 0.46 18.29 1.69
CA GLY A 30 -0.93 18.32 2.15
C GLY A 30 -1.87 17.60 1.17
N ALA A 31 -1.78 17.94 -0.12
CA ALA A 31 -2.62 17.34 -1.16
C ALA A 31 -2.38 15.83 -1.34
N VAL A 32 -1.12 15.39 -1.44
CA VAL A 32 -0.78 13.96 -1.64
C VAL A 32 -1.13 13.14 -0.38
N ARG A 33 -0.81 13.68 0.80
CA ARG A 33 -1.02 13.02 2.10
C ARG A 33 -2.49 12.80 2.39
N ILE A 34 -3.39 13.70 1.98
CA ILE A 34 -4.85 13.50 2.11
C ILE A 34 -5.27 12.22 1.38
N ARG A 35 -4.80 12.02 0.14
CA ARG A 35 -5.18 10.86 -0.66
C ARG A 35 -4.57 9.57 -0.13
N GLU A 36 -3.30 9.60 0.26
CA GLU A 36 -2.62 8.48 0.92
C GLU A 36 -3.33 8.05 2.21
N LEU A 37 -3.69 9.02 3.07
CA LEU A 37 -4.42 8.74 4.31
C LEU A 37 -5.80 8.15 4.04
N ALA A 38 -6.52 8.65 3.04
CA ALA A 38 -7.83 8.12 2.68
C ALA A 38 -7.75 6.65 2.20
N ILE A 39 -6.70 6.28 1.46
CA ILE A 39 -6.47 4.90 1.02
C ILE A 39 -6.19 4.01 2.23
N ARG A 40 -5.24 4.40 3.09
CA ARG A 40 -4.88 3.63 4.29
C ARG A 40 -6.07 3.44 5.24
N GLN A 41 -6.84 4.50 5.49
CA GLN A 41 -8.06 4.42 6.30
C GLN A 41 -9.08 3.46 5.70
N ARG A 42 -9.20 3.43 4.37
CA ARG A 42 -10.11 2.51 3.69
C ARG A 42 -9.65 1.06 3.84
N VAL A 43 -8.36 0.78 3.72
CA VAL A 43 -7.80 -0.56 3.93
C VAL A 43 -8.01 -1.00 5.38
N GLU A 44 -7.69 -0.16 6.36
CA GLU A 44 -7.88 -0.45 7.78
C GLU A 44 -9.36 -0.71 8.14
N THR A 45 -10.28 0.06 7.54
CA THR A 45 -11.72 -0.14 7.72
C THR A 45 -12.15 -1.51 7.20
N LEU A 46 -11.69 -1.93 6.01
CA LEU A 46 -12.02 -3.23 5.44
C LEU A 46 -11.56 -4.39 6.34
N PHE A 47 -10.31 -4.34 6.83
CA PHE A 47 -9.82 -5.33 7.78
C PHE A 47 -10.64 -5.32 9.07
N THR A 48 -10.92 -4.15 9.62
CA THR A 48 -11.72 -4.04 10.85
C THR A 48 -13.11 -4.65 10.68
N THR A 49 -13.80 -4.36 9.57
CA THR A 49 -15.12 -4.92 9.28
C THR A 49 -15.07 -6.44 9.14
N LEU A 50 -14.12 -6.99 8.40
CA LEU A 50 -13.99 -8.44 8.22
C LEU A 50 -13.76 -9.18 9.54
N PHE A 51 -12.88 -8.66 10.39
CA PHE A 51 -12.62 -9.24 11.71
C PHE A 51 -13.80 -9.07 12.68
N GLN A 52 -14.60 -8.00 12.55
CA GLN A 52 -15.83 -7.85 13.34
C GLN A 52 -16.91 -8.86 12.92
N GLU A 53 -17.09 -9.06 11.61
CA GLU A 53 -18.10 -9.95 11.04
C GLU A 53 -17.78 -11.44 11.26
N ALA A 54 -16.50 -11.81 11.34
CA ALA A 54 -16.06 -13.17 11.65
C ALA A 54 -16.42 -13.65 13.07
N GLY A 55 -17.05 -12.80 13.90
CA GLY A 55 -17.44 -13.14 15.29
C GLY A 55 -16.23 -13.22 16.22
N ASP A 56 -15.15 -12.55 15.85
CA ASP A 56 -13.83 -12.79 16.39
C ASP A 56 -13.67 -12.17 17.79
N THR A 57 -12.90 -12.85 18.66
CA THR A 57 -12.69 -12.36 20.04
C THR A 57 -12.01 -10.99 20.04
N LYS A 58 -12.16 -10.20 21.12
CA LYS A 58 -11.47 -8.89 21.28
C LYS A 58 -9.96 -8.94 21.02
N ALA A 59 -9.31 -10.10 21.22
CA ALA A 59 -7.90 -10.30 20.92
C ALA A 59 -7.61 -10.27 19.41
N ASN A 60 -8.49 -10.83 18.58
CA ASN A 60 -8.30 -10.91 17.13
C ASN A 60 -8.68 -9.60 16.41
N LEU A 61 -9.63 -8.83 16.97
CA LEU A 61 -9.87 -7.45 16.53
C LEU A 61 -8.61 -6.56 16.68
N GLY A 62 -7.75 -6.85 17.65
CA GLY A 62 -6.46 -6.18 17.83
C GLY A 62 -5.47 -6.42 16.68
N HIS A 63 -5.69 -7.44 15.85
CA HIS A 63 -4.84 -7.74 14.69
C HIS A 63 -5.25 -7.01 13.42
N ALA A 64 -6.49 -6.50 13.32
CA ALA A 64 -7.00 -5.88 12.10
C ALA A 64 -6.12 -4.71 11.60
N ALA A 65 -5.81 -3.74 12.48
CA ALA A 65 -5.00 -2.58 12.10
C ALA A 65 -3.53 -2.93 11.78
N PRO A 66 -2.81 -3.74 12.57
CA PRO A 66 -1.48 -4.22 12.20
C PRO A 66 -1.43 -4.98 10.87
N LEU A 67 -2.41 -5.84 10.58
CA LEU A 67 -2.47 -6.61 9.34
C LEU A 67 -2.83 -5.73 8.14
N ALA A 68 -3.74 -4.76 8.31
CA ALA A 68 -4.00 -3.73 7.31
C ALA A 68 -2.73 -2.94 6.97
N ARG A 69 -1.95 -2.56 7.99
CA ARG A 69 -0.69 -1.84 7.82
C ARG A 69 0.35 -2.66 7.04
N ALA A 70 0.43 -3.96 7.31
CA ALA A 70 1.31 -4.86 6.59
C ALA A 70 0.86 -5.04 5.12
N PHE A 71 -0.45 -5.07 4.87
CA PHE A 71 -0.98 -5.08 3.51
C PHE A 71 -0.66 -3.79 2.73
N ASP A 72 -0.80 -2.62 3.35
CA ASP A 72 -0.39 -1.34 2.74
C ASP A 72 1.09 -1.37 2.35
N ALA A 73 1.96 -1.87 3.22
CA ALA A 73 3.39 -1.98 2.94
C ALA A 73 3.70 -2.95 1.79
N LEU A 74 2.92 -4.02 1.63
CA LEU A 74 3.02 -4.93 0.49
C LEU A 74 2.60 -4.25 -0.81
N ILE A 75 1.60 -3.37 -0.80
CA ILE A 75 1.21 -2.60 -1.99
C ILE A 75 2.32 -1.60 -2.35
N ASP A 76 2.87 -0.91 -1.34
CA ASP A 76 3.95 0.07 -1.52
C ASP A 76 5.20 -0.60 -2.13
N SER A 77 5.52 -1.84 -1.75
CA SER A 77 6.66 -2.57 -2.31
C SER A 77 6.49 -2.92 -3.80
N VAL A 78 5.27 -3.21 -4.26
CA VAL A 78 4.98 -3.42 -5.70
C VAL A 78 5.26 -2.15 -6.48
N TRP A 79 4.82 -1.00 -5.95
CA TRP A 79 5.06 0.29 -6.57
C TRP A 79 6.57 0.61 -6.60
N GLU A 80 7.28 0.36 -5.50
CA GLU A 80 8.73 0.59 -5.39
C GLU A 80 9.51 -0.28 -6.38
N GLN A 81 9.21 -1.58 -6.45
CA GLN A 81 9.83 -2.50 -7.43
C GLN A 81 9.51 -2.09 -8.87
N SER A 82 8.27 -1.66 -9.15
CA SER A 82 7.89 -1.17 -10.48
C SER A 82 8.71 0.05 -10.89
N MET A 83 9.21 0.81 -9.91
CA MET A 83 10.03 2.00 -10.12
C MET A 83 11.52 1.70 -10.26
N LEU A 84 12.05 0.89 -9.35
CA LEU A 84 13.48 0.64 -9.20
C LEU A 84 13.97 -0.43 -10.17
N GLU A 85 13.14 -1.44 -10.43
CA GLU A 85 13.49 -2.58 -11.26
C GLU A 85 12.35 -2.92 -12.24
N PRO A 86 11.95 -1.98 -13.12
CA PRO A 86 10.80 -2.16 -14.01
C PRO A 86 10.94 -3.35 -14.96
N ASP A 87 12.18 -3.75 -15.28
CA ASP A 87 12.46 -4.86 -16.19
C ASP A 87 12.40 -6.24 -15.50
N THR A 88 12.40 -6.29 -14.15
CA THR A 88 12.40 -7.54 -13.38
C THR A 88 11.06 -7.81 -12.70
N ILE A 89 10.20 -6.80 -12.57
CA ILE A 89 8.93 -6.98 -11.88
C ILE A 89 7.95 -7.84 -12.67
N ASP A 90 7.50 -8.93 -12.05
CA ASP A 90 6.33 -9.70 -12.50
C ASP A 90 5.09 -9.19 -11.77
N LEU A 91 4.28 -8.36 -12.45
CA LEU A 91 3.06 -7.80 -11.88
C LEU A 91 2.01 -8.87 -11.55
N ALA A 92 2.00 -10.01 -12.25
CA ALA A 92 1.11 -11.12 -11.94
C ALA A 92 1.54 -11.82 -10.66
N ALA A 93 2.84 -12.06 -10.49
CA ALA A 93 3.40 -12.60 -9.26
C ALA A 93 3.21 -11.65 -8.08
N ALA A 94 3.46 -10.35 -8.26
CA ALA A 94 3.25 -9.33 -7.22
C ALA A 94 1.79 -9.27 -6.76
N LYS A 95 0.84 -9.26 -7.71
CA LYS A 95 -0.59 -9.34 -7.40
C LYS A 95 -0.93 -10.63 -6.66
N LYS A 96 -0.36 -11.76 -7.08
CA LYS A 96 -0.57 -13.05 -6.42
C LYS A 96 -0.07 -13.00 -4.97
N THR A 97 1.12 -12.45 -4.73
CA THR A 97 1.65 -12.27 -3.36
C THR A 97 0.71 -11.46 -2.47
N CYS A 98 0.15 -10.36 -2.97
CA CYS A 98 -0.84 -9.58 -2.21
C CYS A 98 -2.10 -10.40 -1.87
N LEU A 99 -2.61 -11.19 -2.82
CA LEU A 99 -3.79 -12.04 -2.60
C LEU A 99 -3.50 -13.20 -1.65
N ASP A 100 -2.36 -13.86 -1.80
CA ASP A 100 -1.93 -14.96 -0.93
C ASP A 100 -1.71 -14.44 0.50
N TYR A 101 -1.19 -13.22 0.68
CA TYR A 101 -1.12 -12.56 1.99
C TYR A 101 -2.52 -12.40 2.60
N LEU A 102 -3.47 -11.82 1.87
CA LEU A 102 -4.85 -11.65 2.35
C LEU A 102 -5.46 -13.00 2.75
N GLN A 103 -5.30 -14.03 1.94
CA GLN A 103 -5.78 -15.37 2.25
C GLN A 103 -5.15 -15.96 3.52
N SER A 104 -3.90 -15.59 3.82
CA SER A 104 -3.17 -16.12 4.98
C SER A 104 -3.52 -15.43 6.30
N VAL A 105 -4.06 -14.20 6.26
CA VAL A 105 -4.26 -13.38 7.46
C VAL A 105 -5.72 -13.00 7.72
N LEU A 106 -6.59 -13.05 6.71
CA LEU A 106 -8.01 -12.79 6.89
C LEU A 106 -8.69 -14.02 7.53
N PRO A 107 -9.69 -13.80 8.40
CA PRO A 107 -10.47 -14.87 9.03
C PRO A 107 -11.41 -15.60 8.07
#